data_AF-R7HEH8-F1
#
_entry.id   AF-R7HEH8-F1
#
_cell.length_a   1.000
_cell.length_b   1.000
_cell.length_c   1.000
_cell.angle_alpha   90.00
_cell.angle_beta   90.00
_cell.angle_gamma   90.00
#
_symmetry.space_group_name_H-M   'P 1'
#
loop_
_entity.id
_entity.type
_entity.pdbx_description
1 polymer ?
#
loop_
_entity_poly.entity_id
_entity_poly.type
_entity_poly.pdbx_seq_one_letter_code
_entity_poly.pdbx_strand_id
1 'polypeptide(L)'
;MKSTGIVRKIDELGRIVIPKEIRNVLSIHSNDDLEIFIDNMKIVLTKYEKSDNILNYSNNIVKIIDEKLNIKVFVTNKERFITEGDFKNKNIDNTLIELIKERKKHESINKETINKINGYFVIYPIIVESDILGLLMFAKETVFTNEEKILTNIILKLIENR
;
A
#
# COMPACT_ATOMS: atom_id res chain seq x y z
N MET A 1 2.77 -11.82 21.58
CA MET A 1 2.82 -10.53 22.31
C MET A 1 3.97 -10.60 23.31
N LYS A 2 4.85 -9.59 23.35
CA LYS A 2 5.83 -9.44 24.45
C LYS A 2 5.25 -8.46 25.47
N SER A 3 5.18 -8.86 26.73
CA SER A 3 4.80 -7.94 27.81
C SER A 3 5.98 -7.00 28.09
N THR A 4 5.74 -5.69 28.05
CA THR A 4 6.75 -4.69 28.46
C THR A 4 6.73 -4.44 29.97
N GLY A 5 5.67 -4.87 30.67
CA GLY A 5 5.49 -4.62 32.10
C GLY A 5 5.26 -3.14 32.48
N ILE A 6 5.13 -2.25 31.50
CA ILE A 6 4.99 -0.82 31.75
C ILE A 6 3.52 -0.47 32.00
N VAL A 7 3.25 0.17 33.14
CA VAL A 7 1.92 0.66 33.52
C VAL A 7 1.90 2.20 33.48
N ARG A 8 0.84 2.76 32.88
CA ARG A 8 0.60 4.21 32.83
C ARG A 8 -0.82 4.52 33.25
N LYS A 9 -0.97 5.61 34.00
CA LYS A 9 -2.28 6.15 34.35
C LYS A 9 -2.83 6.92 33.16
N ILE A 10 -4.16 6.90 33.05
CA ILE A 10 -4.93 7.78 32.18
C ILE A 10 -5.11 9.10 32.94
N ASP A 11 -5.02 10.23 32.24
CA ASP A 11 -5.32 11.52 32.85
C ASP A 11 -6.83 11.83 32.87
N GLU A 12 -7.21 13.01 33.37
CA GLU A 12 -8.61 13.42 33.52
C GLU A 12 -9.36 13.56 32.18
N LEU A 13 -8.63 13.65 31.06
CA LEU A 13 -9.19 13.81 29.72
C LEU A 13 -9.15 12.52 28.91
N GLY A 14 -8.71 11.39 29.51
CA GLY A 14 -8.61 10.12 28.80
C GLY A 14 -7.30 9.92 28.04
N ARG A 15 -6.30 10.80 28.19
CA ARG A 15 -5.02 10.69 27.48
C ARG A 15 -4.08 9.72 28.21
N ILE A 16 -3.32 8.96 27.44
CA ILE A 16 -2.25 8.08 27.93
C ILE A 16 -0.91 8.48 27.33
N VAL A 17 0.14 8.46 28.15
CA VAL A 17 1.50 8.76 27.69
C VAL A 17 2.17 7.49 27.18
N ILE A 18 2.61 7.49 25.92
CA ILE A 18 3.45 6.41 25.37
C ILE A 18 4.91 6.66 25.83
N PRO A 19 5.52 5.72 26.59
CA PRO A 19 6.90 5.84 27.05
C PRO A 19 7.89 6.07 25.89
N LYS A 20 8.97 6.82 26.17
CA LYS A 20 9.97 7.19 25.15
C LYS A 20 10.63 5.95 24.54
N GLU A 21 10.81 4.90 25.31
CA GLU A 21 11.40 3.63 24.89
C GLU A 21 10.54 2.95 23.81
N ILE A 22 9.23 2.87 24.04
CA ILE A 22 8.28 2.29 23.06
C ILE A 22 8.24 3.17 21.80
N ARG A 23 8.20 4.50 21.98
CA ARG A 23 8.24 5.44 20.86
C ARG A 23 9.49 5.27 20.01
N ASN A 24 10.67 5.13 20.63
CA ASN A 24 11.92 4.93 19.89
C ASN A 24 11.92 3.60 19.11
N VAL A 25 11.44 2.51 19.72
CA VAL A 25 11.38 1.19 19.06
C VAL A 25 10.42 1.18 17.87
N LEU A 26 9.31 1.91 17.97
CA LEU A 26 8.30 2.02 16.91
C LEU A 26 8.50 3.26 16.01
N SER A 27 9.59 4.00 16.21
CA SER A 27 9.91 5.26 15.53
C SER A 27 8.74 6.28 15.55
N ILE A 28 8.00 6.38 16.66
CA ILE A 28 6.88 7.32 16.81
C ILE A 28 7.40 8.67 17.28
N HIS A 29 7.15 9.71 16.50
CA HIS A 29 7.55 11.09 16.80
C HIS A 29 6.37 11.94 17.28
N SER A 30 6.66 13.15 17.77
CA SER A 30 5.60 14.10 18.11
C SER A 30 4.85 14.49 16.84
N ASN A 31 3.52 14.56 16.92
CA ASN A 31 2.59 14.82 15.81
C ASN A 31 2.43 13.66 14.79
N ASP A 32 3.01 12.48 15.05
CA ASP A 32 2.65 11.29 14.27
C ASP A 32 1.19 10.89 14.56
N ASP A 33 0.45 10.56 13.50
CA ASP A 33 -0.89 10.01 13.63
C ASP A 33 -0.82 8.54 14.08
N LEU A 34 -1.69 8.15 15.02
CA LEU A 34 -1.85 6.77 15.47
C LEU A 34 -3.28 6.32 15.23
N GLU A 35 -3.45 5.12 14.69
CA GLU A 35 -4.75 4.49 14.52
C GLU A 35 -5.09 3.67 15.75
N ILE A 36 -6.34 3.76 16.19
CA ILE A 36 -6.84 3.09 17.39
C ILE A 36 -7.80 1.98 16.98
N PHE A 37 -7.43 0.75 17.28
CA PHE A 37 -8.28 -0.42 17.09
C PHE A 37 -8.72 -1.01 18.44
N ILE A 38 -9.89 -1.64 18.43
CA ILE A 38 -10.41 -2.41 19.56
C ILE A 38 -10.36 -3.88 19.16
N ASP A 39 -9.57 -4.67 19.89
CA ASP A 39 -9.51 -6.13 19.75
C ASP A 39 -9.94 -6.77 21.08
N ASN A 40 -11.16 -7.30 21.11
CA ASN A 40 -11.80 -7.82 22.32
C ASN A 40 -11.81 -6.76 23.45
N MET A 41 -11.07 -6.98 24.55
CA MET A 41 -10.92 -6.03 25.66
C MET A 41 -9.54 -5.35 25.67
N LYS A 42 -8.94 -5.15 24.50
CA LYS A 42 -7.64 -4.50 24.34
C LYS A 42 -7.74 -3.33 23.37
N ILE A 43 -6.99 -2.28 23.67
CA ILE A 43 -6.70 -1.20 22.73
C ILE A 43 -5.42 -1.54 22.00
N VAL A 44 -5.45 -1.52 20.67
CA VAL A 44 -4.27 -1.70 19.82
C VAL A 44 -3.98 -0.37 19.14
N LEU A 45 -2.76 0.12 19.31
CA LEU A 45 -2.27 1.33 18.66
C LEU A 45 -1.29 0.94 17.57
N THR A 46 -1.51 1.44 16.36
CA THR A 46 -0.57 1.31 15.23
C THR A 46 -0.24 2.69 14.69
N LYS A 47 0.89 2.84 14.02
CA LYS A 47 1.13 4.03 13.21
C LYS A 47 0.04 4.15 12.17
N TYR A 48 -0.59 5.31 12.09
CA TYR A 48 -1.56 5.58 11.05
C TYR A 48 -0.81 5.92 9.78
N GLU A 49 -0.88 5.02 8.81
CA GLU A 49 -0.42 5.27 7.45
C GLU A 49 -1.66 5.37 6.55
N LYS A 50 -2.04 6.58 6.11
CA LYS A 50 -3.16 6.77 5.16
C LYS A 50 -3.03 5.88 3.92
N SER A 51 -1.79 5.67 3.48
CA SER A 51 -1.45 4.74 2.41
C SER A 51 -1.90 3.32 2.73
N ASP A 52 -1.68 2.83 3.94
CA ASP A 52 -1.89 1.41 4.26
C ASP A 52 -3.37 1.03 4.26
N ASN A 53 -4.32 1.90 4.62
CA ASN A 53 -5.73 1.52 4.59
C ASN A 53 -6.30 1.36 3.17
N ILE A 54 -6.06 2.34 2.30
CA ILE A 54 -6.53 2.32 0.89
C ILE A 54 -5.81 1.22 0.12
N LEU A 55 -4.50 1.07 0.37
CA LEU A 55 -3.72 0.07 -0.32
C LEU A 55 -3.92 -1.34 0.25
N ASN A 56 -4.24 -1.53 1.54
CA ASN A 56 -4.65 -2.84 2.06
C ASN A 56 -6.03 -3.26 1.52
N TYR A 57 -6.95 -2.30 1.31
CA TYR A 57 -8.24 -2.60 0.67
C TYR A 57 -8.04 -3.15 -0.75
N SER A 58 -7.06 -2.61 -1.49
CA SER A 58 -6.75 -3.07 -2.83
C SER A 58 -6.33 -4.55 -2.90
N ASN A 59 -5.77 -5.13 -1.83
CA ASN A 59 -5.39 -6.55 -1.80
C ASN A 59 -6.56 -7.52 -1.98
N ASN A 60 -7.78 -7.16 -1.55
CA ASN A 60 -8.96 -8.01 -1.78
C ASN A 60 -9.40 -7.96 -3.25
N ILE A 61 -9.26 -6.80 -3.90
CA ILE A 61 -9.56 -6.65 -5.34
C ILE A 61 -8.50 -7.37 -6.18
N VAL A 62 -7.22 -7.27 -5.79
CA VAL A 62 -6.07 -7.95 -6.39
C VAL A 62 -6.29 -9.47 -6.45
N LYS A 63 -6.72 -10.09 -5.35
CA LYS A 63 -6.95 -11.56 -5.30
C LYS A 63 -8.00 -12.03 -6.29
N ILE A 64 -9.10 -11.28 -6.44
CA ILE A 64 -10.20 -11.66 -7.35
C ILE A 64 -9.74 -11.66 -8.81
N ILE A 65 -8.86 -10.72 -9.17
CA ILE A 65 -8.37 -10.57 -10.55
C ILE A 65 -7.37 -11.67 -10.90
N ASP A 66 -6.44 -11.97 -9.99
CA ASP A 66 -5.40 -12.97 -10.21
C ASP A 66 -6.02 -14.35 -10.52
N GLU A 67 -7.05 -14.76 -9.76
CA GLU A 67 -7.72 -16.05 -9.92
C GLU A 67 -8.53 -16.21 -11.22
N LYS A 68 -8.91 -15.10 -11.88
CA LYS A 68 -9.84 -15.15 -13.02
C LYS A 68 -9.23 -14.69 -14.35
N LEU A 69 -8.23 -13.81 -14.32
CA LEU A 69 -7.73 -13.14 -15.53
C LEU A 69 -6.25 -13.43 -15.84
N ASN A 70 -5.55 -14.19 -14.98
CA ASN A 70 -4.10 -14.44 -15.13
C ASN A 70 -3.29 -13.13 -15.27
N ILE A 71 -3.76 -12.07 -14.60
CA ILE A 71 -3.11 -10.76 -14.51
C ILE A 71 -2.62 -10.64 -13.08
N LYS A 72 -1.30 -10.57 -12.92
CA LYS A 72 -0.70 -10.33 -11.61
C LYS A 72 -0.87 -8.86 -11.27
N VAL A 73 -1.40 -8.57 -10.10
CA VAL A 73 -1.58 -7.20 -9.63
C VAL A 73 -0.67 -6.95 -8.45
N PHE A 74 0.00 -5.81 -8.46
CA PHE A 74 0.91 -5.35 -7.44
C PHE A 74 0.52 -3.97 -6.99
N VAL A 75 0.74 -3.71 -5.72
CA VAL A 75 0.43 -2.45 -5.08
C VAL A 75 1.64 -2.04 -4.28
N THR A 76 2.04 -0.78 -4.43
CA THR A 76 3.19 -0.20 -3.74
C THR A 76 2.75 1.01 -2.94
N ASN A 77 3.49 1.35 -1.89
CA ASN A 77 3.54 2.71 -1.38
C ASN A 77 4.64 3.49 -2.13
N LYS A 78 5.17 4.57 -1.54
CA LYS A 78 6.25 5.38 -2.13
C LYS A 78 7.61 4.69 -2.18
N GLU A 79 7.80 3.58 -1.47
CA GLU A 79 9.13 2.98 -1.22
C GLU A 79 9.20 1.47 -1.50
N ARG A 80 8.10 0.75 -1.30
CA ARG A 80 8.08 -0.71 -1.31
C ARG A 80 6.73 -1.27 -1.75
N PHE A 81 6.76 -2.54 -2.13
CA PHE A 81 5.58 -3.35 -2.38
C PHE A 81 4.88 -3.66 -1.05
N ILE A 82 3.56 -3.52 -1.06
CA ILE A 82 2.68 -3.80 0.08
C ILE A 82 1.63 -4.86 -0.25
N THR A 83 1.57 -5.28 -1.51
CA THR A 83 0.79 -6.44 -1.90
C THR A 83 1.28 -7.71 -1.19
N GLU A 84 0.35 -8.61 -0.88
CA GLU A 84 0.70 -9.91 -0.30
C GLU A 84 1.41 -10.81 -1.32
N GLY A 85 2.25 -11.73 -0.84
CA GLY A 85 2.99 -12.68 -1.67
C GLY A 85 4.48 -12.37 -1.82
N ASP A 86 5.11 -12.89 -2.87
CA ASP A 86 6.58 -12.94 -3.02
C ASP A 86 7.26 -11.57 -3.06
N PHE A 87 6.51 -10.51 -3.36
CA PHE A 87 7.04 -9.16 -3.46
C PHE A 87 6.81 -8.31 -2.21
N LYS A 88 6.05 -8.81 -1.22
CA LYS A 88 5.76 -8.04 0.00
C LYS A 88 7.04 -7.50 0.65
N ASN A 89 7.02 -6.22 1.01
CA ASN A 89 8.13 -5.46 1.61
C ASN A 89 9.41 -5.34 0.77
N LYS A 90 9.44 -5.80 -0.50
CA LYS A 90 10.57 -5.52 -1.39
C LYS A 90 10.54 -4.06 -1.82
N ASN A 91 11.71 -3.43 -1.88
CA ASN A 91 11.83 -2.06 -2.36
C ASN A 91 11.47 -1.97 -3.84
N ILE A 92 10.97 -0.80 -4.25
CA ILE A 92 10.74 -0.46 -5.65
C ILE A 92 12.06 -0.01 -6.32
N ASP A 93 12.17 -0.18 -7.64
CA ASP A 93 13.33 0.26 -8.41
C ASP A 93 13.19 1.73 -8.88
N ASN A 94 14.23 2.25 -9.52
CA ASN A 94 14.25 3.63 -10.01
C ASN A 94 13.13 3.92 -11.03
N THR A 95 12.74 2.94 -11.84
CA THR A 95 11.67 3.09 -12.82
C THR A 95 10.34 3.38 -12.13
N LEU A 96 10.00 2.61 -11.10
CA LEU A 96 8.78 2.84 -10.32
C LEU A 96 8.85 4.16 -9.52
N ILE A 97 10.01 4.51 -8.96
CA ILE A 97 10.21 5.79 -8.27
C ILE A 97 9.98 6.97 -9.20
N GLU A 98 10.44 6.89 -10.45
CA GLU A 98 10.24 7.92 -11.46
C GLU A 98 8.77 8.09 -11.82
N LEU A 99 8.02 6.99 -12.00
CA LEU A 99 6.57 7.04 -12.24
C LEU A 99 5.79 7.71 -11.10
N ILE A 100 6.21 7.48 -9.85
CA ILE A 100 5.64 8.15 -8.67
C ILE A 100 5.93 9.66 -8.73
N LYS A 101 7.19 10.05 -9.00
CA LYS A 101 7.60 11.45 -9.07
C LYS A 101 6.86 12.20 -10.19
N GLU A 102 6.75 11.59 -11.36
CA GLU A 102 6.07 12.18 -12.52
C GLU A 102 4.55 12.09 -12.45
N ARG A 103 4.00 11.31 -11.49
CA ARG A 103 2.56 11.02 -11.40
C ARG A 103 1.99 10.53 -12.73
N LYS A 104 2.72 9.63 -13.39
CA LYS A 104 2.47 9.25 -14.78
C LYS A 104 2.04 7.80 -14.91
N LYS A 105 0.99 7.58 -15.72
CA LYS A 105 0.60 6.23 -16.17
C LYS A 105 1.69 5.66 -17.08
N HIS A 106 2.08 4.41 -16.84
CA HIS A 106 2.94 3.65 -17.74
C HIS A 106 2.15 2.53 -18.41
N GLU A 107 2.41 2.31 -19.70
CA GLU A 107 1.82 1.23 -20.48
C GLU A 107 2.88 0.71 -21.44
N SER A 108 3.21 -0.57 -21.29
CA SER A 108 4.25 -1.21 -22.11
C SER A 108 3.70 -1.57 -23.49
N ILE A 109 4.44 -1.25 -24.54
CA ILE A 109 4.16 -1.75 -25.90
C ILE A 109 4.86 -3.09 -26.13
N ASN A 110 6.06 -3.24 -25.57
CA ASN A 110 6.89 -4.44 -25.65
C ASN A 110 7.04 -5.06 -24.26
N LYS A 111 7.39 -6.35 -24.23
CA LYS A 111 7.74 -7.01 -22.98
C LYS A 111 8.99 -6.37 -22.38
N GLU A 112 8.94 -6.07 -21.09
CA GLU A 112 10.02 -5.43 -20.36
C GLU A 112 10.18 -6.06 -18.98
N THR A 113 11.20 -5.62 -18.23
CA THR A 113 11.42 -6.08 -16.86
C THR A 113 11.43 -4.89 -15.91
N ILE A 114 10.43 -4.84 -15.02
CA ILE A 114 10.31 -3.82 -13.96
C ILE A 114 10.35 -4.53 -12.61
N ASN A 115 11.24 -4.07 -11.73
CA ASN A 115 11.51 -4.64 -10.41
C ASN A 115 11.63 -6.18 -10.40
N LYS A 116 12.36 -6.74 -11.38
CA LYS A 116 12.57 -8.19 -11.60
C LYS A 116 11.31 -8.97 -12.01
N ILE A 117 10.22 -8.30 -12.34
CA ILE A 117 9.03 -8.90 -12.93
C ILE A 117 9.15 -8.72 -14.45
N ASN A 118 9.03 -9.81 -15.21
CA ASN A 118 9.07 -9.77 -16.67
C ASN A 118 7.64 -9.85 -17.21
N GLY A 119 7.27 -8.97 -18.14
CA GLY A 119 5.92 -8.95 -18.68
C GLY A 119 5.58 -7.70 -19.48
N TYR A 120 4.32 -7.63 -19.88
CA TYR A 120 3.66 -6.40 -20.27
C TYR A 120 3.06 -5.76 -19.02
N PHE A 121 3.09 -4.44 -18.95
CA PHE A 121 2.69 -3.67 -17.80
C PHE A 121 1.63 -2.61 -18.14
N VAL A 122 0.69 -2.44 -17.21
CA VAL A 122 -0.10 -1.21 -17.07
C VAL A 122 0.07 -0.75 -15.64
N ILE A 123 0.60 0.46 -15.45
CA ILE A 123 0.93 1.01 -14.12
C ILE A 123 0.26 2.36 -13.96
N TYR A 124 -0.42 2.55 -12.84
CA TYR A 124 -1.06 3.80 -12.48
C TYR A 124 -0.50 4.35 -11.18
N PRO A 125 -0.28 5.67 -11.08
CA PRO A 125 -0.18 6.33 -9.79
C PRO A 125 -1.53 6.29 -9.09
N ILE A 126 -1.54 5.95 -7.80
CA ILE A 126 -2.73 5.99 -6.97
C ILE A 126 -2.77 7.37 -6.32
N ILE A 127 -3.71 8.23 -6.73
CA ILE A 127 -3.79 9.61 -6.27
C ILE A 127 -5.11 9.84 -5.54
N VAL A 128 -5.02 10.22 -4.27
CA VAL A 128 -6.18 10.48 -3.39
C VAL A 128 -6.02 11.87 -2.78
N GLU A 129 -7.04 12.72 -2.91
CA GLU A 129 -7.01 14.11 -2.42
C GLU A 129 -5.74 14.90 -2.83
N SER A 130 -5.22 14.62 -4.03
CA SER A 130 -3.97 15.18 -4.57
C SER A 130 -2.65 14.65 -3.99
N ASP A 131 -2.67 13.78 -2.96
CA ASP A 131 -1.48 13.03 -2.54
C ASP A 131 -1.34 11.75 -3.37
N ILE A 132 -0.10 11.44 -3.76
CA ILE A 132 0.20 10.17 -4.40
C ILE A 132 0.50 9.15 -3.31
N LEU A 133 -0.26 8.07 -3.22
CA LEU A 133 -0.07 7.05 -2.20
C LEU A 133 0.96 5.99 -2.61
N GLY A 134 1.09 5.77 -3.92
CA GLY A 134 2.01 4.79 -4.51
C GLY A 134 1.57 4.40 -5.91
N LEU A 135 1.76 3.12 -6.27
CA LEU A 135 1.42 2.61 -7.61
C LEU A 135 0.50 1.40 -7.55
N LEU A 136 -0.39 1.32 -8.53
CA LEU A 136 -1.15 0.13 -8.90
C LEU A 136 -0.58 -0.42 -10.20
N MET A 137 0.03 -1.60 -10.15
CA MET A 137 0.74 -2.21 -11.26
C MET A 137 0.09 -3.53 -11.67
N PHE A 138 -0.25 -3.67 -12.94
CA PHE A 138 -0.75 -4.89 -13.55
C PHE A 138 0.33 -5.48 -14.45
N ALA A 139 0.61 -6.77 -14.34
CA ALA A 139 1.60 -7.48 -15.15
C ALA A 139 1.00 -8.74 -15.78
N LYS A 140 1.33 -8.98 -17.06
CA LYS A 140 0.86 -10.13 -17.82
C LYS A 140 1.93 -10.63 -18.78
N GLU A 141 1.90 -11.92 -19.12
CA GLU A 141 2.82 -12.51 -20.11
C GLU A 141 2.49 -12.10 -21.56
N THR A 142 1.25 -11.68 -21.83
CA THR A 142 0.76 -11.22 -23.14
C THR A 142 0.37 -9.75 -23.09
N VAL A 143 0.30 -9.11 -24.27
CA VAL A 143 -0.20 -7.74 -24.41
C VAL A 143 -1.61 -7.61 -23.82
N PHE A 144 -1.88 -6.49 -23.15
CA PHE A 144 -3.21 -6.15 -22.64
C PHE A 144 -4.17 -5.83 -23.79
N THR A 145 -5.36 -6.42 -23.78
CA THR A 145 -6.44 -6.03 -24.70
C THR A 145 -7.03 -4.67 -24.30
N ASN A 146 -7.85 -4.07 -25.16
CA ASN A 146 -8.51 -2.81 -24.83
C ASN A 146 -9.50 -2.96 -23.68
N GLU A 147 -10.22 -4.09 -23.61
CA GLU A 147 -11.13 -4.42 -22.51
C GLU A 147 -10.39 -4.55 -21.19
N GLU A 148 -9.22 -5.20 -21.19
CA GLU A 148 -8.37 -5.34 -20.00
C GLU A 148 -7.87 -3.97 -19.52
N LYS A 149 -7.45 -3.09 -20.43
CA LYS A 149 -7.03 -1.71 -20.09
C LYS A 149 -8.18 -0.88 -19.50
N ILE A 150 -9.40 -1.07 -19.97
CA ILE A 150 -10.59 -0.42 -19.40
C ILE A 150 -10.82 -0.95 -17.98
N LEU A 151 -10.72 -2.26 -17.78
CA LEU A 151 -10.86 -2.89 -16.47
C LEU A 151 -9.81 -2.37 -15.47
N THR A 152 -8.54 -2.28 -15.87
CA THR A 152 -7.48 -1.75 -14.99
C THR A 152 -7.75 -0.30 -14.56
N ASN A 153 -8.32 0.52 -15.45
CA ASN A 153 -8.72 1.89 -15.13
C ASN A 153 -9.93 1.95 -14.17
N ILE A 154 -10.90 1.06 -14.32
CA ILE A 154 -12.04 0.95 -13.39
C ILE A 154 -11.53 0.59 -11.98
N ILE A 155 -10.60 -0.36 -11.90
CA ILE A 155 -10.02 -0.79 -10.62
C ILE A 155 -9.29 0.37 -9.93
N LEU A 156 -8.50 1.14 -10.67
CA LEU A 156 -7.87 2.35 -10.14
C LEU A 156 -8.92 3.30 -9.53
N LYS A 157 -10.01 3.59 -10.26
CA LYS A 157 -11.05 4.49 -9.78
C LYS A 157 -11.82 3.97 -8.57
N LEU A 158 -11.96 2.65 -8.43
CA LEU A 158 -12.54 2.04 -7.22
C LEU A 158 -11.64 2.22 -5.99
N ILE A 159 -10.31 2.22 -6.20
CA ILE A 159 -9.33 2.43 -5.12
C ILE A 159 -9.25 3.92 -4.75
N GLU A 160 -9.26 4.83 -5.73
CA GLU A 160 -9.15 6.28 -5.48
C GLU A 160 -10.38 6.91 -4.82
N ASN A 161 -11.57 6.32 -5.00
CA ASN A 161 -12.85 6.84 -4.48
C ASN A 161 -13.25 6.27 -3.10
N ARG A 162 -12.32 5.66 -2.39
CA ARG A 162 -12.51 5.08 -1.04
C ARG A 162 -11.80 5.92 0.00
#